data_AF-M0GYK3-F1
#
_entry.id   AF-M0GYK3-F1
#
_cell.length_a   1.000
_cell.length_b   1.000
_cell.length_c   1.000
_cell.angle_alpha   90.00
_cell.angle_beta   90.00
_cell.angle_gamma   90.00
#
_symmetry.space_group_name_H-M   'P 1'
#
loop_
_entity.id
_entity.type
_entity.pdbx_description
1 polymer ?
#
loop_
_entity_poly.entity_id
_entity_poly.type
_entity_poly.pdbx_seq_one_letter_code
_entity_poly.pdbx_strand_id
1 'polypeptide(L)'
;MRLTRRRALAAATAGLGLLAGCTGDDAGETDDETEPTGPATTTATTASPETATSPDTTATPTPTESPTPTSEPASDDGSDPLVTMESVAFSPMRLSVESETTVTWENREALRHNVRAASLDDAAADWSFQSETVGRDGRVTYRFDDPGVYQYDCGVHGSKAMCGVVVVGDANYDGTLPCE
;
A
#
# COMPACT_ATOMS: atom_id res chain seq x y z
N MET A 1 3.78 35.57 -15.89
CA MET A 1 3.18 36.71 -15.13
C MET A 1 1.66 36.65 -15.28
N ARG A 2 0.88 36.77 -14.18
CA ARG A 2 -0.55 37.21 -14.12
C ARG A 2 -1.59 36.40 -14.95
N LEU A 3 -2.85 36.19 -14.54
CA LEU A 3 -3.60 36.59 -13.33
C LEU A 3 -4.29 35.38 -12.67
N THR A 4 -4.37 35.40 -11.34
CA THR A 4 -5.28 34.59 -10.53
C THR A 4 -6.75 34.98 -10.77
N ARG A 5 -7.70 34.04 -10.67
CA ARG A 5 -9.13 34.36 -10.51
C ARG A 5 -9.64 33.81 -9.16
N ARG A 6 -10.09 34.71 -8.28
CA ARG A 6 -10.72 34.39 -6.98
C ARG A 6 -12.20 34.81 -6.98
N ARG A 7 -13.11 33.86 -6.75
CA ARG A 7 -14.44 34.03 -6.12
C ARG A 7 -14.74 32.69 -5.43
N ALA A 8 -14.78 32.53 -4.11
CA ALA A 8 -15.40 33.32 -3.04
C ALA A 8 -16.94 33.21 -3.01
N LEU A 9 -17.43 32.26 -2.21
CA LEU A 9 -18.65 32.39 -1.42
C LEU A 9 -18.29 32.21 0.05
N ALA A 10 -19.09 32.81 0.94
CA ALA A 10 -18.97 32.66 2.39
C ALA A 10 -20.29 32.15 2.97
N ALA A 11 -20.19 31.33 4.01
CA ALA A 11 -21.28 30.98 4.92
C ALA A 11 -20.74 31.10 6.36
N ALA A 12 -21.59 31.43 7.33
CA ALA A 12 -21.16 32.04 8.59
C ALA A 12 -21.63 31.30 9.85
N THR A 13 -20.79 31.41 10.90
CA THR A 13 -21.14 31.43 12.34
C THR A 13 -21.99 30.31 12.94
N ALA A 14 -21.32 29.41 13.67
CA ALA A 14 -21.60 29.09 15.09
C ALA A 14 -20.39 28.31 15.66
N GLY A 15 -19.93 28.51 16.89
CA GLY A 15 -20.25 29.52 17.91
C GLY A 15 -19.20 29.47 19.03
N LEU A 16 -19.14 30.48 19.91
CA LEU A 16 -18.18 30.53 21.03
C LEU A 16 -18.91 30.72 22.37
N GLY A 17 -18.66 29.83 23.34
CA GLY A 17 -19.25 29.85 24.68
C GLY A 17 -18.16 29.57 25.73
N LEU A 18 -18.30 30.14 26.92
CA LEU A 18 -17.20 30.27 27.89
C LEU A 18 -17.49 29.64 29.28
N LEU A 19 -16.39 29.20 29.92
CA LEU A 19 -16.11 29.19 31.36
C LEU A 19 -17.00 28.38 32.34
N ALA A 20 -16.49 27.20 32.73
CA ALA A 20 -16.30 26.73 34.13
C ALA A 20 -15.64 25.34 34.10
N GLY A 21 -14.77 24.91 35.02
CA GLY A 21 -14.20 25.60 36.18
C GLY A 21 -14.05 24.65 37.38
N CYS A 22 -12.88 24.07 37.60
CA CYS A 22 -12.52 23.38 38.85
C CYS A 22 -11.00 23.45 39.09
N THR A 23 -10.63 23.80 40.33
CA THR A 23 -9.25 23.86 40.83
C THR A 23 -8.88 22.53 41.47
N GLY A 24 -7.65 22.07 41.25
CA GLY A 24 -7.06 20.92 41.94
C GLY A 24 -5.59 21.23 42.22
N ASP A 25 -5.32 21.63 43.45
CA ASP A 25 -4.02 22.11 43.94
C ASP A 25 -3.70 21.29 45.20
N ASP A 26 -2.58 20.56 45.19
CA ASP A 26 -1.93 20.03 46.40
C ASP A 26 -0.43 19.81 46.12
N ALA A 27 0.40 19.97 47.14
CA ALA A 27 1.83 20.24 46.98
C ALA A 27 2.73 19.00 47.04
N GLY A 28 3.96 19.12 46.49
CA GLY A 28 4.95 18.04 46.37
C GLY A 28 6.41 18.52 46.41
N GLU A 29 6.69 19.58 47.15
CA GLU A 29 8.04 19.99 47.59
C GLU A 29 8.53 19.05 48.71
N THR A 30 9.80 18.65 48.87
CA THR A 30 10.98 18.55 47.98
C THR A 30 11.68 17.17 48.32
N ASP A 31 12.94 16.78 48.07
CA ASP A 31 14.18 17.44 47.61
C ASP A 31 15.23 16.39 47.12
N ASP A 32 16.39 16.88 46.65
CA ASP A 32 17.76 16.54 47.09
C ASP A 32 18.81 16.62 45.95
N GLU A 33 19.83 17.46 46.15
CA GLU A 33 20.94 17.72 45.23
C GLU A 33 22.20 16.98 45.69
N THR A 34 22.87 16.19 44.82
CA THR A 34 24.33 15.99 44.85
C THR A 34 24.84 15.28 43.57
N GLU A 35 25.64 16.00 42.78
CA GLU A 35 26.86 15.45 42.12
C GLU A 35 28.06 16.03 42.88
N PRO A 36 29.19 15.30 43.06
CA PRO A 36 30.28 15.49 42.09
C PRO A 36 31.29 14.34 41.88
N THR A 37 31.73 14.18 40.63
CA THR A 37 33.15 14.16 40.17
C THR A 37 34.26 13.50 41.05
N GLY A 38 34.94 12.47 40.53
CA GLY A 38 36.20 11.91 41.08
C GLY A 38 37.03 11.13 40.04
N PRO A 39 38.37 11.32 39.90
CA PRO A 39 39.14 10.80 38.75
C PRO A 39 40.31 9.81 39.06
N ALA A 40 40.91 9.31 37.97
CA ALA A 40 42.32 8.85 37.79
C ALA A 40 42.73 7.36 38.05
N THR A 41 42.99 6.66 36.93
CA THR A 41 44.30 6.11 36.49
C THR A 41 45.24 5.38 37.48
N THR A 42 45.83 4.23 37.05
CA THR A 42 47.32 3.95 37.01
C THR A 42 47.69 2.45 36.76
N THR A 43 48.36 2.16 35.63
CA THR A 43 49.36 1.08 35.25
C THR A 43 49.38 -0.34 35.89
N ALA A 44 49.98 -1.41 35.33
CA ALA A 44 50.44 -1.88 34.00
C ALA A 44 51.21 -3.23 34.19
N THR A 45 51.78 -3.83 33.12
CA THR A 45 53.13 -4.52 33.06
C THR A 45 53.20 -5.97 32.52
N THR A 46 54.08 -6.15 31.51
CA THR A 46 54.79 -7.38 31.05
C THR A 46 54.03 -8.44 30.23
N ALA A 47 54.79 -9.16 29.38
CA ALA A 47 54.36 -10.03 28.28
C ALA A 47 55.24 -11.28 28.16
N SER A 48 54.84 -12.24 27.31
CA SER A 48 55.74 -13.00 26.42
C SER A 48 54.94 -13.74 25.32
N PRO A 49 55.55 -14.09 24.17
CA PRO A 49 54.89 -14.78 23.04
C PRO A 49 55.18 -16.30 23.01
N GLU A 50 54.38 -17.06 22.25
CA GLU A 50 54.79 -18.27 21.51
C GLU A 50 53.88 -18.47 20.26
N THR A 51 54.24 -19.40 19.36
CA THR A 51 53.73 -19.46 17.96
C THR A 51 53.28 -20.87 17.56
N ALA A 52 52.04 -21.05 17.06
CA ALA A 52 51.67 -22.24 16.25
C ALA A 52 50.37 -22.09 15.42
N THR A 53 50.54 -21.95 14.11
CA THR A 53 49.78 -22.55 12.99
C THR A 53 48.52 -23.39 13.26
N SER A 54 47.37 -23.01 12.67
CA SER A 54 46.67 -23.78 11.60
C SER A 54 45.46 -23.02 11.03
N PRO A 55 45.13 -23.18 9.72
CA PRO A 55 43.89 -22.67 9.13
C PRO A 55 42.81 -23.77 9.09
N ASP A 56 41.58 -23.44 9.48
CA ASP A 56 40.43 -24.33 9.30
C ASP A 56 39.25 -23.56 8.66
N THR A 57 39.24 -23.55 7.33
CA THR A 57 38.26 -22.80 6.52
C THR A 57 36.95 -23.59 6.44
N THR A 58 36.14 -23.51 7.48
CA THR A 58 34.74 -23.96 7.42
C THR A 58 33.99 -23.12 6.39
N ALA A 59 33.71 -23.71 5.23
CA ALA A 59 32.94 -23.05 4.18
C ALA A 59 31.46 -22.99 4.57
N THR A 60 30.99 -21.81 4.96
CA THR A 60 29.55 -21.53 5.11
C THR A 60 28.85 -21.81 3.78
N PRO A 61 27.77 -22.62 3.74
CA PRO A 61 27.00 -22.78 2.51
C PRO A 61 26.31 -21.46 2.17
N THR A 62 26.62 -20.91 0.99
CA THR A 62 25.90 -19.76 0.44
C THR A 62 24.41 -20.10 0.34
N PRO A 63 23.49 -19.25 0.83
CA PRO A 63 22.07 -19.47 0.57
C PRO A 63 21.84 -19.43 -0.94
N THR A 64 21.24 -20.48 -1.49
CA THR A 64 20.73 -20.42 -2.86
C THR A 64 19.54 -19.48 -2.86
N GLU A 65 19.71 -18.29 -3.44
CA GLU A 65 18.61 -17.37 -3.67
C GLU A 65 17.58 -18.07 -4.56
N SER A 66 16.38 -18.30 -4.03
CA SER A 66 15.25 -18.77 -4.84
C SER A 66 14.98 -17.69 -5.89
N PRO A 67 14.82 -18.04 -7.18
CA PRO A 67 14.54 -17.05 -8.20
C PRO A 67 13.24 -16.32 -7.83
N THR A 68 13.33 -14.99 -7.72
CA THR A 68 12.14 -14.12 -7.67
C THR A 68 11.27 -14.47 -8.88
N PRO A 69 9.95 -14.67 -8.72
CA PRO A 69 9.07 -14.83 -9.86
C PRO A 69 9.11 -13.54 -10.70
N THR A 70 9.80 -13.59 -11.83
CA THR A 70 9.72 -12.51 -12.83
C THR A 70 8.31 -12.51 -13.37
N SER A 71 7.48 -11.58 -12.90
CA SER A 71 6.19 -11.26 -13.50
C SER A 71 6.45 -10.87 -14.95
N GLU A 72 6.16 -11.80 -15.87
CA GLU A 72 6.40 -11.59 -17.30
C GLU A 72 5.50 -10.45 -17.79
N PRO A 73 6.05 -9.35 -18.34
CA PRO A 73 5.25 -8.24 -18.81
C PRO A 73 4.32 -8.72 -19.93
N ALA A 74 3.02 -8.51 -19.75
CA ALA A 74 2.03 -8.94 -20.72
C ALA A 74 2.32 -8.30 -22.10
N SER A 75 2.59 -9.15 -23.10
CA SER A 75 2.93 -8.71 -24.45
C SER A 75 1.79 -7.93 -25.10
N ASP A 76 2.12 -6.76 -25.66
CA ASP A 76 1.18 -5.94 -26.43
C ASP A 76 0.82 -6.62 -27.77
N ASP A 77 -0.29 -7.36 -27.77
CA ASP A 77 -0.89 -7.99 -28.97
C ASP A 77 -1.89 -7.03 -29.67
N GLY A 78 -1.87 -5.73 -29.33
CA GLY A 78 -2.75 -4.72 -29.93
C GLY A 78 -4.25 -4.91 -29.66
N SER A 79 -4.60 -5.71 -28.66
CA SER A 79 -5.98 -5.99 -28.23
C SER A 79 -6.32 -5.24 -26.95
N ASP A 80 -7.49 -4.60 -26.88
CA ASP A 80 -7.94 -3.86 -25.69
C ASP A 80 -7.89 -4.74 -24.43
N PRO A 81 -7.25 -4.29 -23.33
CA PRO A 81 -7.08 -5.13 -22.15
C PRO A 81 -8.41 -5.50 -21.50
N LEU A 82 -8.63 -6.80 -21.37
CA LEU A 82 -9.91 -7.41 -21.02
C LEU A 82 -9.80 -8.23 -19.74
N VAL A 83 -10.57 -7.84 -18.72
CA VAL A 83 -10.92 -8.67 -17.57
C VAL A 83 -12.27 -9.34 -17.84
N THR A 84 -12.42 -10.56 -17.35
CA THR A 84 -13.64 -11.35 -17.49
C THR A 84 -14.24 -11.62 -16.11
N MET A 85 -15.56 -11.59 -16.03
CA MET A 85 -16.31 -11.89 -14.81
C MET A 85 -17.05 -13.22 -15.01
N GLU A 86 -16.56 -14.27 -14.37
CA GLU A 86 -17.07 -15.65 -14.48
C GLU A 86 -16.70 -16.44 -13.22
N SER A 87 -17.53 -17.40 -12.81
CA SER A 87 -17.33 -18.20 -11.58
C SER A 87 -17.21 -17.36 -10.30
N VAL A 88 -17.85 -16.18 -10.25
CA VAL A 88 -17.71 -15.18 -9.16
C VAL A 88 -16.27 -14.68 -8.98
N ALA A 89 -15.45 -14.70 -10.03
CA ALA A 89 -14.08 -14.19 -10.02
C ALA A 89 -13.85 -13.15 -11.13
N PHE A 90 -12.83 -12.30 -10.94
CA PHE A 90 -12.25 -11.48 -12.00
C PHE A 90 -11.04 -12.22 -12.59
N SER A 91 -10.99 -12.39 -13.91
CA SER A 91 -9.92 -13.10 -14.61
C SER A 91 -9.40 -12.31 -15.82
N PRO A 92 -8.13 -11.88 -15.85
CA PRO A 92 -7.13 -12.06 -14.79
C PRO A 92 -7.46 -11.21 -13.54
N MET A 93 -7.09 -11.71 -12.36
CA MET A 93 -7.33 -11.03 -11.07
C MET A 93 -6.35 -9.86 -10.84
N ARG A 94 -5.11 -10.00 -11.34
CA ARG A 94 -4.11 -8.93 -11.46
C ARG A 94 -3.89 -8.63 -12.94
N LEU A 95 -4.02 -7.38 -13.34
CA LEU A 95 -3.79 -6.91 -14.71
C LEU A 95 -2.79 -5.76 -14.71
N SER A 96 -1.71 -5.85 -15.48
CA SER A 96 -0.78 -4.72 -15.68
C SER A 96 -1.06 -4.04 -17.02
N VAL A 97 -1.04 -2.71 -17.05
CA VAL A 97 -1.23 -1.87 -18.25
C VAL A 97 -0.34 -0.63 -18.22
N GLU A 98 -0.09 0.00 -19.37
CA GLU A 98 0.47 1.35 -19.40
C GLU A 98 -0.54 2.38 -18.89
N SER A 99 -0.05 3.56 -18.46
CA SER A 99 -0.90 4.74 -18.24
C SER A 99 -1.67 5.13 -19.51
N GLU A 100 -2.73 5.93 -19.35
CA GLU A 100 -3.65 6.35 -20.41
C GLU A 100 -4.48 5.22 -21.08
N THR A 101 -4.40 3.99 -20.57
CA THR A 101 -5.07 2.78 -21.08
C THR A 101 -6.53 2.67 -20.62
N THR A 102 -7.41 2.13 -21.47
CA THR A 102 -8.80 1.76 -21.11
C THR A 102 -8.93 0.26 -20.92
N VAL A 103 -9.33 -0.17 -19.72
CA VAL A 103 -9.62 -1.57 -19.40
C VAL A 103 -11.12 -1.85 -19.58
N THR A 104 -11.45 -3.02 -20.12
CA THR A 104 -12.82 -3.54 -20.22
C THR A 104 -13.02 -4.69 -19.25
N TRP A 105 -14.16 -4.75 -18.57
CA TRP A 105 -14.65 -5.92 -17.85
C TRP A 105 -15.88 -6.49 -18.57
N GLU A 106 -15.87 -7.78 -18.90
CA GLU A 106 -16.97 -8.48 -19.59
C GLU A 106 -17.58 -9.58 -18.70
N ASN A 107 -18.90 -9.57 -18.53
CA ASN A 107 -19.59 -10.63 -17.78
C ASN A 107 -19.92 -11.83 -18.68
N ARG A 108 -19.30 -12.97 -18.39
CA ARG A 108 -19.49 -14.22 -19.16
C ARG A 108 -20.44 -15.20 -18.51
N GLU A 109 -20.99 -14.89 -17.33
CA GLU A 109 -21.95 -15.73 -16.63
C GLU A 109 -23.33 -15.09 -16.42
N ALA A 110 -24.28 -15.87 -15.89
CA ALA A 110 -25.65 -15.41 -15.66
C ALA A 110 -25.82 -14.66 -14.32
N LEU A 111 -24.83 -14.74 -13.42
CA LEU A 111 -24.77 -13.93 -12.21
C LEU A 111 -24.55 -12.46 -12.58
N ARG A 112 -24.93 -11.56 -11.68
CA ARG A 112 -24.87 -10.11 -11.91
C ARG A 112 -23.72 -9.49 -11.14
N HIS A 113 -22.88 -8.75 -11.87
CA HIS A 113 -21.61 -8.24 -11.39
C HIS A 113 -21.49 -6.74 -11.64
N ASN A 114 -20.62 -6.09 -10.88
CA ASN A 114 -20.22 -4.70 -11.09
C ASN A 114 -18.73 -4.55 -10.74
N VAL A 115 -18.14 -3.42 -11.14
CA VAL A 115 -16.79 -3.02 -10.76
C VAL A 115 -16.91 -1.81 -9.85
N ARG A 116 -16.27 -1.87 -8.67
CA ARG A 116 -16.28 -0.80 -7.66
C ARG A 116 -14.88 -0.59 -7.11
N ALA A 117 -14.41 0.66 -7.12
CA ALA A 117 -13.15 1.04 -6.50
C ALA A 117 -13.13 0.66 -5.00
N ALA A 118 -12.04 0.06 -4.54
CA ALA A 118 -11.88 -0.38 -3.16
C ALA A 118 -10.41 -0.24 -2.73
N SER A 119 -10.17 0.14 -1.47
CA SER A 119 -8.88 -0.02 -0.81
C SER A 119 -8.92 -1.35 -0.06
N LEU A 120 -8.11 -2.32 -0.50
CA LEU A 120 -8.04 -3.68 0.05
C LEU A 120 -6.82 -3.85 0.97
N ASP A 121 -5.75 -3.14 0.66
CA ASP A 121 -4.55 -2.96 1.49
C ASP A 121 -3.94 -1.54 1.33
N ASP A 122 -2.85 -1.26 2.05
CA ASP A 122 -2.19 0.05 2.09
C ASP A 122 -1.48 0.46 0.78
N ALA A 123 -1.38 -0.42 -0.23
CA ALA A 123 -0.81 -0.07 -1.53
C ALA A 123 -1.84 0.55 -2.49
N ALA A 124 -3.14 0.55 -2.15
CA ALA A 124 -4.21 1.07 -2.99
C ALA A 124 -4.04 2.56 -3.32
N ALA A 125 -4.15 2.92 -4.59
CA ALA A 125 -4.26 4.32 -5.02
C ALA A 125 -5.62 4.91 -4.59
N ASP A 126 -5.65 6.20 -4.26
CA ASP A 126 -6.89 6.96 -4.04
C ASP A 126 -7.67 7.10 -5.36
N TRP A 127 -8.76 6.34 -5.52
CA TRP A 127 -9.64 6.44 -6.68
C TRP A 127 -11.12 6.22 -6.34
N SER A 128 -12.00 6.63 -7.25
CA SER A 128 -13.45 6.51 -7.08
C SER A 128 -14.11 6.11 -8.39
N PHE A 129 -14.67 4.89 -8.40
CA PHE A 129 -15.41 4.32 -9.52
C PHE A 129 -16.49 3.38 -9.01
N GLN A 130 -17.65 3.40 -9.67
CA GLN A 130 -18.74 2.47 -9.45
C GLN A 130 -19.49 2.30 -10.77
N SER A 131 -19.39 1.12 -11.38
CA SER A 131 -20.16 0.78 -12.58
C SER A 131 -21.64 0.51 -12.25
N GLU A 132 -22.48 0.50 -13.27
CA GLU A 132 -23.77 -0.19 -13.21
C GLU A 132 -23.57 -1.71 -13.01
N THR A 133 -24.63 -2.41 -12.58
CA THR A 133 -24.62 -3.87 -12.41
C THR A 133 -25.04 -4.57 -13.70
N VAL A 134 -24.11 -5.30 -14.32
CA VAL A 134 -24.29 -5.99 -15.60
C VAL A 134 -24.58 -7.49 -15.42
N GLY A 135 -25.46 -8.02 -16.26
CA GLY A 135 -25.63 -9.48 -16.45
C GLY A 135 -24.77 -9.99 -17.61
N ARG A 136 -24.98 -11.26 -17.98
CA ARG A 136 -24.40 -11.94 -19.16
C ARG A 136 -24.24 -11.02 -20.38
N ASP A 137 -23.07 -11.09 -20.99
CA ASP A 137 -22.60 -10.36 -22.17
C ASP A 137 -22.53 -8.82 -21.99
N GLY A 138 -22.89 -8.30 -20.81
CA GLY A 138 -22.74 -6.90 -20.43
C GLY A 138 -21.30 -6.53 -20.11
N ARG A 139 -20.91 -5.29 -20.44
CA ARG A 139 -19.55 -4.79 -20.32
C ARG A 139 -19.48 -3.49 -19.51
N VAL A 140 -18.34 -3.29 -18.85
CA VAL A 140 -17.96 -2.10 -18.08
C VAL A 140 -16.60 -1.64 -18.60
N THR A 141 -16.34 -0.32 -18.66
CA THR A 141 -15.03 0.22 -19.05
C THR A 141 -14.59 1.33 -18.11
N TYR A 142 -13.26 1.49 -17.96
CA TYR A 142 -12.64 2.59 -17.23
C TYR A 142 -11.27 2.91 -17.84
N ARG A 143 -10.92 4.20 -17.92
CA ARG A 143 -9.58 4.66 -18.34
C ARG A 143 -8.75 4.99 -17.11
N PHE A 144 -7.56 4.43 -17.03
CA PHE A 144 -6.57 4.77 -16.01
C PHE A 144 -5.59 5.79 -16.58
N ASP A 145 -5.71 7.04 -16.17
CA ASP A 145 -4.87 8.13 -16.69
C ASP A 145 -3.48 8.15 -16.03
N ASP A 146 -3.43 8.05 -14.69
CA ASP A 146 -2.19 8.14 -13.89
C ASP A 146 -1.61 6.74 -13.53
N PRO A 147 -0.29 6.63 -13.23
CA PRO A 147 0.29 5.41 -12.67
C PRO A 147 -0.22 5.11 -11.26
N GLY A 148 -0.44 3.83 -10.93
CA GLY A 148 -0.94 3.44 -9.60
C GLY A 148 -1.40 1.99 -9.48
N VAL A 149 -1.84 1.62 -8.27
CA VAL A 149 -2.36 0.30 -7.93
C VAL A 149 -3.87 0.42 -7.64
N TYR A 150 -4.68 0.15 -8.66
CA TYR A 150 -6.11 0.38 -8.66
C TYR A 150 -6.87 -0.89 -8.27
N GLN A 151 -7.07 -1.07 -6.95
CA GLN A 151 -7.79 -2.20 -6.37
C GLN A 151 -9.31 -2.02 -6.47
N TYR A 152 -10.05 -3.11 -6.68
CA TYR A 152 -11.50 -3.10 -6.85
C TYR A 152 -12.17 -4.37 -6.31
N ASP A 153 -13.47 -4.28 -6.03
CA ASP A 153 -14.34 -5.43 -5.79
C ASP A 153 -15.62 -5.42 -6.63
N CYS A 154 -16.32 -6.55 -6.63
CA CYS A 154 -17.71 -6.60 -7.04
C CYS A 154 -18.58 -6.33 -5.82
N GLY A 155 -19.19 -5.14 -5.73
CA GLY A 155 -20.06 -4.73 -4.62
C GLY A 155 -21.32 -5.60 -4.41
N VAL A 156 -21.63 -6.53 -5.32
CA VAL A 156 -22.67 -7.57 -5.13
C VAL A 156 -22.18 -8.75 -4.27
N HIS A 157 -20.90 -9.12 -4.39
CA HIS A 157 -20.31 -10.33 -3.79
C HIS A 157 -19.31 -10.00 -2.66
N GLY A 158 -18.74 -8.80 -2.68
CA GLY A 158 -17.79 -8.28 -1.70
C GLY A 158 -16.34 -8.74 -1.95
N SER A 159 -15.39 -7.92 -1.51
CA SER A 159 -13.95 -8.13 -1.70
C SER A 159 -13.38 -9.46 -1.20
N LYS A 160 -14.07 -10.16 -0.30
CA LYS A 160 -13.66 -11.50 0.18
C LYS A 160 -14.04 -12.66 -0.75
N ALA A 161 -14.83 -12.40 -1.78
CA ALA A 161 -15.27 -13.40 -2.75
C ALA A 161 -14.86 -13.02 -4.18
N MET A 162 -14.93 -11.72 -4.52
CA MET A 162 -14.69 -11.26 -5.88
C MET A 162 -14.01 -9.89 -5.87
N CYS A 163 -12.70 -9.89 -6.08
CA CYS A 163 -11.82 -8.72 -6.03
C CYS A 163 -10.72 -8.81 -7.10
N GLY A 164 -10.04 -7.69 -7.35
CA GLY A 164 -8.95 -7.62 -8.32
C GLY A 164 -8.19 -6.32 -8.25
N VAL A 165 -7.17 -6.19 -9.09
CA VAL A 165 -6.30 -5.00 -9.18
C VAL A 165 -5.86 -4.75 -10.61
N VAL A 166 -5.87 -3.47 -11.01
CA VAL A 166 -5.15 -3.00 -12.20
C VAL A 166 -3.91 -2.24 -11.73
N VAL A 167 -2.74 -2.66 -12.21
CA VAL A 167 -1.44 -2.01 -11.95
C VAL A 167 -1.09 -1.20 -13.20
N VAL A 168 -0.83 0.10 -13.02
CA VAL A 168 -0.75 1.06 -14.13
C VAL A 168 0.60 1.76 -14.14
N GLY A 169 1.27 1.76 -15.29
CA GLY A 169 2.60 2.35 -15.48
C GLY A 169 3.68 1.64 -14.64
N ASP A 170 4.66 2.40 -14.13
CA ASP A 170 5.76 1.89 -13.31
C ASP A 170 5.35 1.42 -11.88
N ALA A 171 4.05 1.31 -11.60
CA ALA A 171 3.55 0.79 -10.33
C ALA A 171 3.86 -0.72 -10.18
N ASN A 172 3.99 -1.19 -8.94
CA ASN A 172 4.26 -2.59 -8.61
C ASN A 172 3.30 -3.02 -7.49
N TYR A 173 2.85 -4.28 -7.52
CA TYR A 173 1.92 -4.82 -6.51
C TYR A 173 2.19 -6.31 -6.21
N ASP A 174 2.93 -6.53 -5.13
CA ASP A 174 3.27 -7.85 -4.59
C ASP A 174 2.34 -8.28 -3.42
N GLY A 175 1.25 -7.54 -3.20
CA GLY A 175 0.29 -7.77 -2.12
C GLY A 175 -0.64 -8.97 -2.36
N THR A 176 -1.20 -9.50 -1.28
CA THR A 176 -2.22 -10.57 -1.29
C THR A 176 -3.61 -9.97 -1.29
N LEU A 177 -4.43 -10.34 -2.27
CA LEU A 177 -5.80 -9.86 -2.41
C LEU A 177 -6.75 -10.64 -1.47
N PRO A 178 -7.79 -10.02 -0.87
CA PRO A 178 -8.68 -10.70 0.08
C PRO A 178 -9.57 -11.83 -0.48
N CYS A 179 -9.45 -12.15 -1.77
CA CYS A 179 -10.20 -13.18 -2.49
C CYS A 179 -9.32 -14.30 -3.07
N GLU A 180 -8.10 -14.48 -2.53
CA GLU A 180 -7.16 -15.58 -2.82
C GLU A 180 -7.20 -16.71 -1.77
#